data_AF-A0A5C6AVL5-F1
#
_entry.id   AF-A0A5C6AVL5-F1
#
_cell.length_a   1.000
_cell.length_b   1.000
_cell.length_c   1.000
_cell.angle_alpha   90.00
_cell.angle_beta   90.00
_cell.angle_gamma   90.00
#
_symmetry.space_group_name_H-M   'P 1'
#
loop_
_entity.id
_entity.type
_entity.pdbx_description
1 polymer ?
#
loop_
_entity_poly.entity_id
_entity_poly.type
_entity_poly.pdbx_seq_one_letter_code
_entity_poly.pdbx_strand_id
1 'polypeptide(L)'
;MKIHSCASLFALVAIAAAVSLPGMIQAQETPKAEPGNTEPAKAEPVKAEPTRAKPLSPANPTVRPLSVTVGLVSADEIEGTLTDTTQLQMQTSFGTASIPLSEVAGIRFASANDATTTVVMLNGDSITGATDVKLITVETEWGTASINGPSITSIMLVPGLKWNPQSGLNGNRWSLSDEKEETPPAPKPSATPAPAPRSTPVPSNQAFPSQGSFNSSGQFFPGN
;
A
#
# COMPACT_ATOMS: atom_id res chain seq x y z
N MET A 1 -10.56 -18.06 47.15
CA MET A 1 -10.24 -17.60 45.78
C MET A 1 -8.75 -17.87 45.54
N LYS A 2 -8.42 -18.79 44.62
CA LYS A 2 -7.05 -19.24 44.34
C LYS A 2 -6.46 -18.43 43.20
N ILE A 3 -5.43 -17.64 43.51
CA ILE A 3 -4.67 -16.83 42.56
C ILE A 3 -3.58 -17.74 41.96
N HIS A 4 -3.74 -18.15 40.70
CA HIS A 4 -2.69 -18.89 39.99
C HIS A 4 -1.74 -17.89 39.32
N SER A 5 -0.60 -17.68 39.98
CA SER A 5 0.56 -16.96 39.47
C SER A 5 1.30 -17.87 38.49
N CYS A 6 1.19 -17.62 37.19
CA CYS A 6 1.93 -18.33 36.16
C CYS A 6 3.15 -17.48 35.76
N ALA A 7 4.28 -17.73 36.43
CA ALA A 7 5.56 -17.13 36.09
C ALA A 7 6.13 -17.85 34.85
N SER A 8 6.05 -17.21 33.68
CA SER A 8 6.64 -17.74 32.45
C SER A 8 8.05 -17.18 32.29
N LEU A 9 9.02 -18.08 32.41
CA LEU A 9 10.45 -17.86 32.37
C LEU A 9 10.90 -17.85 30.91
N PHE A 10 11.06 -16.67 30.29
CA PHE A 10 11.62 -16.59 28.93
C PHE A 10 13.14 -16.41 28.99
N ALA A 11 13.85 -17.45 28.53
CA ALA A 11 15.29 -17.46 28.35
C ALA A 11 15.70 -16.53 27.20
N LEU A 12 16.61 -15.61 27.51
CA LEU A 12 17.18 -14.63 26.60
C LEU A 12 18.36 -15.27 25.85
N VAL A 13 18.18 -15.58 24.57
CA VAL A 13 19.27 -16.04 23.69
C VAL A 13 19.72 -14.85 22.84
N ALA A 14 20.85 -14.26 23.21
CA ALA A 14 21.51 -13.21 22.44
C ALA A 14 22.42 -13.86 21.38
N ILE A 15 22.07 -13.72 20.10
CA ILE A 15 22.94 -14.08 18.98
C ILE A 15 23.48 -12.78 18.40
N ALA A 16 24.76 -12.51 18.68
CA ALA A 16 25.53 -11.47 18.04
C ALA A 16 26.08 -12.01 16.70
N ALA A 17 25.58 -11.49 15.59
CA ALA A 17 26.16 -11.72 14.27
C ALA A 17 26.64 -10.37 13.71
N ALA A 18 27.95 -10.13 13.84
CA ALA A 18 28.63 -9.07 13.13
C ALA A 18 28.97 -9.56 11.72
N VAL A 19 28.26 -9.04 10.71
CA VAL A 19 28.62 -9.24 9.30
C VAL A 19 29.11 -7.90 8.77
N SER A 20 30.41 -7.84 8.54
CA SER A 20 31.09 -6.75 7.84
C SER A 20 31.16 -7.12 6.35
N LEU A 21 30.56 -6.32 5.47
CA LEU A 21 30.76 -6.45 4.02
C LEU A 21 31.68 -5.34 3.50
N PRO A 22 32.72 -5.67 2.74
CA PRO A 22 33.56 -4.70 2.05
C PRO A 22 32.83 -4.14 0.81
N GLY A 23 32.84 -2.82 0.69
CA GLY A 23 32.38 -2.11 -0.50
C GLY A 23 33.26 -2.39 -1.71
N MET A 24 32.62 -2.78 -2.81
CA MET A 24 33.17 -2.63 -4.15
C MET A 24 32.32 -1.60 -4.90
N ILE A 25 32.86 -0.39 -5.02
CA ILE A 25 32.38 0.62 -5.96
C ILE A 25 32.99 0.29 -7.32
N GLN A 26 32.18 -0.28 -8.22
CA GLN A 26 32.57 -0.42 -9.62
C GLN A 26 32.11 0.84 -10.36
N ALA A 27 33.07 1.70 -10.68
CA ALA A 27 32.84 2.87 -11.53
C ALA A 27 32.46 2.37 -12.94
N GLN A 28 31.18 2.53 -13.30
CA GLN A 28 30.70 2.23 -14.63
C GLN A 28 30.83 3.49 -15.48
N GLU A 29 31.72 3.43 -16.47
CA GLU A 29 31.93 4.46 -17.48
C GLU A 29 30.64 4.65 -18.28
N THR A 30 30.08 5.86 -18.21
CA THR A 30 28.94 6.30 -19.01
C THR A 30 29.32 6.49 -20.49
N PRO A 31 28.54 5.99 -21.45
CA PRO A 31 28.73 6.31 -22.86
C PRO A 31 28.42 7.79 -23.12
N LYS A 32 29.43 8.48 -23.65
CA LYS A 32 29.39 9.86 -24.14
C LYS A 32 28.47 9.95 -25.36
N ALA A 33 27.27 10.48 -25.18
CA ALA A 33 26.38 10.82 -26.28
C ALA A 33 26.85 12.11 -26.98
N GLU A 34 27.05 12.03 -28.31
CA GLU A 34 27.29 13.19 -29.17
C GLU A 34 26.06 14.12 -29.17
N PRO A 35 26.24 15.43 -28.97
CA PRO A 35 25.17 16.39 -29.18
C PRO A 35 24.97 16.63 -30.68
N GLY A 36 23.83 16.17 -31.20
CA GLY A 36 23.32 16.56 -32.51
C GLY A 36 23.05 18.06 -32.53
N ASN A 37 23.91 18.79 -33.23
CA ASN A 37 23.82 20.23 -33.46
C ASN A 37 22.60 20.52 -34.35
N THR A 38 21.47 20.86 -33.73
CA THR A 38 20.29 21.35 -34.45
C THR A 38 20.22 22.86 -34.24
N GLU A 39 20.38 23.58 -35.35
CA GLU A 39 20.42 25.03 -35.46
C GLU A 39 19.16 25.67 -34.84
N PRO A 40 19.29 26.53 -33.81
CA PRO A 40 18.15 27.20 -33.23
C PRO A 40 17.68 28.33 -34.15
N ALA A 41 16.47 28.18 -34.68
CA ALA A 41 15.75 29.25 -35.35
C ALA A 41 15.64 30.46 -34.41
N LYS A 42 16.25 31.57 -34.84
CA LYS A 42 16.28 32.86 -34.15
C LYS A 42 14.87 33.46 -34.11
N ALA A 43 14.11 33.12 -33.07
CA ALA A 43 12.88 33.82 -32.72
C ALA A 43 13.25 35.14 -32.03
N GLU A 44 12.68 36.24 -32.51
CA GLU A 44 12.88 37.57 -31.95
C GLU A 44 12.31 37.64 -30.52
N PRO A 45 13.04 38.23 -29.55
CA PRO A 45 12.59 38.31 -28.18
C PRO A 45 11.46 39.35 -28.07
N VAL A 46 10.23 38.87 -27.96
CA VAL A 46 9.08 39.69 -27.56
C VAL A 46 9.31 40.09 -26.10
N LYS A 47 9.64 41.37 -25.90
CA LYS A 47 9.84 42.01 -24.60
C LYS A 47 8.51 42.06 -23.85
N ALA A 48 8.15 40.96 -23.19
CA ALA A 48 7.03 40.93 -22.26
C ALA A 48 7.41 41.72 -21.00
N GLU A 49 6.66 42.77 -20.69
CA GLU A 49 6.81 43.50 -19.43
C GLU A 49 6.55 42.54 -18.26
N PRO A 50 7.41 42.53 -17.23
CA PRO A 50 7.22 41.70 -16.04
C PRO A 50 5.98 42.24 -15.30
N THR A 51 4.83 41.63 -15.56
CA THR A 51 3.62 41.87 -14.78
C THR A 51 3.90 41.36 -13.37
N ARG A 52 4.17 42.29 -12.46
CA ARG A 52 4.42 42.03 -11.04
C ARG A 52 3.20 41.30 -10.46
N ALA A 53 3.29 39.98 -10.36
CA ALA A 53 2.26 39.16 -9.75
C ALA A 53 2.03 39.67 -8.32
N LYS A 54 0.79 40.09 -8.05
CA LYS A 54 0.36 40.52 -6.72
C LYS A 54 0.56 39.33 -5.77
N PRO A 55 1.24 39.49 -4.63
CA PRO A 55 1.38 38.41 -3.65
C PRO A 55 -0.02 37.95 -3.24
N LEU A 56 -0.38 36.73 -3.63
CA LEU A 56 -1.59 36.08 -3.12
C LEU A 56 -1.35 35.89 -1.62
N SER A 57 -2.16 36.57 -0.81
CA SER A 57 -2.11 36.41 0.64
C SER A 57 -2.18 34.92 0.99
N PRO A 58 -1.32 34.42 1.90
CA PRO A 58 -1.37 33.04 2.33
C PRO A 58 -2.74 32.81 2.97
N ALA A 59 -3.62 32.11 2.24
CA ALA A 59 -4.88 31.65 2.79
C ALA A 59 -4.52 30.66 3.90
N ASN A 60 -4.72 31.07 5.16
CA ASN A 60 -4.52 30.19 6.30
C ASN A 60 -5.56 29.08 6.18
N PRO A 61 -5.19 27.84 5.83
CA PRO A 61 -6.17 26.79 5.61
C PRO A 61 -6.85 26.53 6.95
N THR A 62 -8.16 26.75 7.03
CA THR A 62 -8.96 26.33 8.17
C THR A 62 -8.91 24.80 8.21
N VAL A 63 -7.96 24.26 8.97
CA VAL A 63 -7.76 22.81 9.14
C VAL A 63 -8.99 22.27 9.86
N ARG A 64 -9.79 21.49 9.14
CA ARG A 64 -10.90 20.75 9.74
C ARG A 64 -10.31 19.55 10.47
N PRO A 65 -10.80 19.22 11.68
CA PRO A 65 -10.41 17.97 12.33
C PRO A 65 -10.78 16.80 11.42
N LEU A 66 -9.80 15.92 11.18
CA LEU A 66 -9.96 14.73 10.35
C LEU A 66 -10.22 13.54 11.28
N SER A 67 -11.43 13.00 11.22
CA SER A 67 -11.77 11.74 11.88
C SER A 67 -11.04 10.59 11.20
N VAL A 68 -10.43 9.71 11.99
CA VAL A 68 -9.64 8.59 11.50
C VAL A 68 -9.92 7.33 12.31
N THR A 69 -9.86 6.19 11.62
CA THR A 69 -9.84 4.84 12.23
C THR A 69 -8.46 4.25 11.99
N VAL A 70 -7.68 4.08 13.06
CA VAL A 70 -6.32 3.54 13.01
C VAL A 70 -6.35 2.05 13.34
N GLY A 71 -6.04 1.22 12.37
CA GLY A 71 -5.87 -0.23 12.57
C GLY A 71 -4.46 -0.53 13.07
N LEU A 72 -4.36 -1.29 14.16
CA LEU A 72 -3.10 -1.70 14.77
C LEU A 72 -2.65 -3.09 14.29
N VAL A 73 -1.39 -3.42 14.53
CA VAL A 73 -0.84 -4.76 14.24
C VAL A 73 -1.46 -5.84 15.13
N SER A 74 -2.00 -5.47 16.31
CA SER A 74 -2.73 -6.36 17.21
C SER A 74 -4.14 -6.74 16.74
N ALA A 75 -4.57 -6.24 15.58
CA ALA A 75 -5.96 -6.29 15.09
C ALA A 75 -6.97 -5.47 15.92
N ASP A 76 -6.50 -4.63 16.84
CA ASP A 76 -7.32 -3.62 17.49
C ASP A 76 -7.46 -2.37 16.60
N GLU A 77 -8.55 -1.64 16.77
CA GLU A 77 -8.83 -0.38 16.06
C GLU A 77 -8.99 0.76 17.07
N ILE A 78 -8.45 1.94 16.72
CA ILE A 78 -8.59 3.16 17.50
C ILE A 78 -9.26 4.22 16.63
N GLU A 79 -10.39 4.73 17.10
CA GLU A 79 -11.11 5.83 16.44
C GLU A 79 -10.84 7.16 17.17
N GLY A 80 -10.66 8.22 16.39
CA GLY A 80 -10.49 9.56 16.94
C GLY A 80 -10.20 10.61 15.87
N THR A 81 -9.59 11.71 16.27
CA THR A 81 -9.19 12.79 15.35
C THR A 81 -7.69 12.96 15.33
N LEU A 82 -7.13 13.15 14.14
CA LEU A 82 -5.69 13.32 13.95
C LEU A 82 -5.30 14.77 14.25
N THR A 83 -4.39 14.99 15.22
CA THR A 83 -4.00 16.35 15.65
C THR A 83 -2.69 16.84 15.06
N ASP A 84 -1.76 15.92 14.79
CA ASP A 84 -0.34 16.29 14.61
C ASP A 84 0.06 16.55 13.17
N THR A 85 -0.64 15.94 12.21
CA THR A 85 -0.28 16.08 10.81
C THR A 85 -1.50 16.19 9.91
N THR A 86 -1.39 17.08 8.92
CA THR A 86 -2.36 17.27 7.84
C THR A 86 -1.83 16.77 6.50
N GLN A 87 -0.54 16.40 6.44
CA GLN A 87 0.14 15.98 5.23
C GLN A 87 0.98 14.73 5.50
N LEU A 88 0.89 13.75 4.62
CA LEU A 88 1.73 12.57 4.63
C LEU A 88 2.94 12.81 3.73
N GLN A 89 4.14 12.79 4.31
CA GLN A 89 5.38 12.78 3.53
C GLN A 89 5.75 11.35 3.14
N MET A 90 5.90 11.12 1.85
CA MET A 90 6.22 9.81 1.29
C MET A 90 7.34 9.90 0.27
N GLN A 91 8.30 8.99 0.34
CA GLN A 91 9.34 8.79 -0.66
C GLN A 91 8.85 7.78 -1.70
N THR A 92 8.62 8.24 -2.92
CA THR A 92 8.27 7.40 -4.07
C THR A 92 9.48 7.18 -4.97
N SER A 93 9.37 6.32 -5.98
CA SER A 93 10.39 6.17 -7.03
C SER A 93 10.61 7.44 -7.86
N PHE A 94 9.66 8.37 -7.84
CA PHE A 94 9.72 9.63 -8.58
C PHE A 94 10.21 10.80 -7.71
N GLY A 95 10.46 10.58 -6.41
CA GLY A 95 10.91 11.60 -5.46
C GLY A 95 10.03 11.68 -4.21
N THR A 96 10.25 12.72 -3.41
CA THR A 96 9.44 13.04 -2.22
C THR A 96 8.09 13.62 -2.65
N ALA A 97 7.00 13.03 -2.18
CA ALA A 97 5.64 13.55 -2.32
C ALA A 97 5.11 13.99 -0.95
N SER A 98 4.44 15.15 -0.92
CA SER A 98 3.64 15.58 0.23
C SER A 98 2.17 15.46 -0.14
N ILE A 99 1.46 14.53 0.48
CA ILE A 99 0.06 14.21 0.16
C ILE A 99 -0.83 14.77 1.26
N PRO A 100 -1.75 15.71 0.96
CA PRO A 100 -2.68 16.23 1.95
C PRO A 100 -3.66 15.13 2.37
N LEU A 101 -3.81 14.92 3.68
CA LEU A 101 -4.68 13.87 4.22
C LEU A 101 -6.15 14.11 3.89
N SER A 102 -6.56 15.34 3.59
CA SER A 102 -7.91 15.64 3.11
C SER A 102 -8.26 14.99 1.76
N GLU A 103 -7.27 14.52 1.00
CA GLU A 103 -7.46 13.85 -0.30
C GLU A 103 -7.26 12.33 -0.22
N VAL A 104 -6.94 11.81 0.97
CA VAL A 104 -6.64 10.40 1.20
C VAL A 104 -7.86 9.68 1.73
N ALA A 105 -8.22 8.56 1.12
CA ALA A 105 -9.27 7.67 1.61
C ALA A 105 -8.74 6.73 2.70
N GLY A 106 -7.56 6.18 2.48
CA GLY A 106 -6.88 5.33 3.45
C GLY A 106 -5.39 5.15 3.16
N ILE A 107 -4.63 4.86 4.21
CA ILE A 107 -3.20 4.57 4.19
C ILE A 107 -3.02 3.16 4.74
N ARG A 108 -2.29 2.31 4.01
CA ARG A 108 -1.86 1.00 4.48
C ARG A 108 -0.36 1.00 4.60
N PHE A 109 0.14 0.78 5.81
CA PHE A 109 1.57 0.81 6.09
C PHE A 109 2.25 -0.47 5.60
N ALA A 110 3.55 -0.36 5.37
CA ALA A 110 4.39 -1.52 5.09
C ALA A 110 4.30 -2.52 6.25
N SER A 111 4.19 -3.81 5.91
CA SER A 111 4.14 -4.91 6.87
C SER A 111 5.34 -5.83 6.66
N ALA A 112 5.53 -6.83 7.52
CA ALA A 112 6.58 -7.84 7.32
C ALA A 112 6.48 -8.55 5.95
N ASN A 113 5.27 -8.59 5.36
CA ASN A 113 5.01 -9.22 4.07
C ASN A 113 5.00 -8.22 2.89
N ASP A 114 4.91 -6.91 3.17
CA ASP A 114 4.76 -5.87 2.16
C ASP A 114 5.78 -4.75 2.42
N ALA A 115 6.74 -4.56 1.52
CA ALA A 115 7.84 -3.62 1.74
C ALA A 115 7.45 -2.13 1.57
N THR A 116 6.24 -1.83 1.07
CA THR A 116 5.86 -0.46 0.69
C THR A 116 4.52 -0.05 1.28
N THR A 117 4.45 1.20 1.74
CA THR A 117 3.20 1.84 2.15
C THR A 117 2.37 2.15 0.91
N THR A 118 1.07 1.89 0.96
CA THR A 118 0.11 2.21 -0.10
C THR A 118 -0.87 3.26 0.40
N VAL A 119 -1.01 4.33 -0.36
CA VAL A 119 -1.97 5.41 -0.11
C VAL A 119 -3.04 5.31 -1.18
N VAL A 120 -4.30 5.18 -0.79
CA VAL A 120 -5.44 5.22 -1.70
C VAL A 120 -6.12 6.58 -1.54
N MET A 121 -6.23 7.31 -2.63
CA MET A 121 -6.83 8.64 -2.69
C MET A 121 -8.35 8.56 -2.84
N LEU A 122 -9.06 9.64 -2.52
CA LEU A 122 -10.53 9.73 -2.63
C LEU A 122 -11.05 9.53 -4.06
N ASN A 123 -10.21 9.75 -5.07
CA ASN A 123 -10.54 9.49 -6.47
C ASN A 123 -10.36 8.01 -6.89
N GLY A 124 -9.90 7.14 -5.98
CA GLY A 124 -9.64 5.72 -6.24
C GLY A 124 -8.24 5.42 -6.79
N ASP A 125 -7.42 6.44 -7.07
CA ASP A 125 -6.03 6.22 -7.45
C ASP A 125 -5.21 5.77 -6.24
N SER A 126 -4.10 5.06 -6.51
CA SER A 126 -3.19 4.60 -5.47
C SER A 126 -1.75 4.98 -5.78
N ILE A 127 -1.01 5.34 -4.73
CA ILE A 127 0.41 5.65 -4.79
C ILE A 127 1.12 4.77 -3.76
N THR A 128 2.25 4.19 -4.15
CA THR A 128 3.10 3.39 -3.27
C THR A 128 4.42 4.08 -2.99
N GLY A 129 4.95 3.91 -1.79
CA GLY A 129 6.23 4.49 -1.40
C GLY A 129 6.66 4.11 0.02
N ALA A 130 7.80 4.65 0.44
CA ALA A 130 8.28 4.55 1.81
C ALA A 130 7.82 5.79 2.60
N THR A 131 7.38 5.62 3.84
CA THR A 131 6.93 6.71 4.69
C THR A 131 7.74 6.71 5.99
N ASP A 132 8.13 7.89 6.49
CA ASP A 132 8.85 8.03 7.78
C ASP A 132 7.89 8.48 8.89
N VAL A 133 6.78 7.74 9.06
CA VAL A 133 5.86 8.01 10.17
C VAL A 133 6.43 7.37 11.44
N LYS A 134 6.85 8.21 12.38
CA LYS A 134 7.43 7.76 13.67
C LYS A 134 6.37 7.61 14.75
N LEU A 135 5.53 8.62 14.87
CA LEU A 135 4.50 8.72 15.90
C LEU A 135 3.27 9.38 15.27
N ILE A 136 2.10 8.89 15.67
CA ILE A 136 0.82 9.51 15.37
C ILE A 136 0.11 9.79 16.68
N THR A 137 -0.39 11.00 16.85
CA THR A 137 -1.26 11.34 17.97
C THR A 137 -2.70 11.48 17.51
N VAL A 138 -3.57 10.70 18.16
CA VAL A 138 -5.00 10.64 17.90
C VAL A 138 -5.72 11.10 19.16
N GLU A 139 -6.60 12.09 19.03
CA GLU A 139 -7.51 12.53 20.07
C GLU A 139 -8.77 11.65 20.02
N THR A 140 -8.94 10.81 21.04
CA THR A 140 -10.07 9.88 21.22
C THR A 140 -11.03 10.40 22.29
N GLU A 141 -12.17 9.75 22.46
CA GLU A 141 -13.16 10.14 23.49
C GLU A 141 -12.65 10.04 24.94
N TRP A 142 -11.64 9.18 25.18
CA TRP A 142 -11.07 8.93 26.50
C TRP A 142 -9.73 9.64 26.73
N GLY A 143 -9.24 10.41 25.75
CA GLY A 143 -8.05 11.24 25.87
C GLY A 143 -7.18 11.26 24.62
N THR A 144 -5.89 11.46 24.81
CA THR A 144 -4.92 11.51 23.71
C THR A 144 -4.12 10.21 23.65
N ALA A 145 -4.15 9.54 22.50
CA ALA A 145 -3.41 8.31 22.25
C ALA A 145 -2.22 8.59 21.32
N SER A 146 -1.01 8.23 21.75
CA SER A 146 0.19 8.32 20.92
C SER A 146 0.61 6.92 20.47
N ILE A 147 0.60 6.70 19.17
CA ILE A 147 0.80 5.39 18.54
C ILE A 147 2.10 5.40 17.75
N ASN A 148 2.97 4.42 17.97
CA ASN A 148 4.20 4.26 17.20
C ASN A 148 3.88 3.85 15.77
N GLY A 149 4.52 4.49 14.79
CA GLY A 149 4.32 4.19 13.36
C GLY A 149 4.44 2.70 12.99
N PRO A 150 5.46 1.96 13.48
CA PRO A 150 5.58 0.52 13.23
C PRO A 150 4.45 -0.35 13.82
N SER A 151 3.67 0.17 14.77
CA SER A 151 2.52 -0.53 15.36
C SER A 151 1.23 -0.31 14.57
N ILE A 152 1.27 0.50 13.51
CA ILE A 152 0.12 0.85 12.68
C ILE A 152 0.10 -0.06 11.45
N THR A 153 -1.04 -0.70 11.22
CA THR A 153 -1.31 -1.48 10.01
C THR A 153 -1.95 -0.59 8.94
N SER A 154 -2.92 0.23 9.34
CA SER A 154 -3.67 1.09 8.44
C SER A 154 -4.24 2.31 9.14
N ILE A 155 -4.54 3.35 8.36
CA ILE A 155 -5.33 4.52 8.78
C ILE A 155 -6.42 4.70 7.75
N MET A 156 -7.68 4.65 8.19
CA MET A 156 -8.85 4.96 7.38
C MET A 156 -9.29 6.38 7.68
N LEU A 157 -9.56 7.18 6.65
CA LEU A 157 -10.11 8.53 6.82
C LEU A 157 -11.59 8.59 6.41
N VAL A 158 -12.02 7.64 5.59
CA VAL A 158 -13.43 7.45 5.21
C VAL A 158 -13.98 6.24 5.96
N PRO A 159 -15.01 6.41 6.82
CA PRO A 159 -15.61 5.31 7.55
C PRO A 159 -16.32 4.33 6.60
N GLY A 160 -16.37 3.05 6.99
CA GLY A 160 -17.08 2.01 6.23
C GLY A 160 -16.35 1.46 5.01
N LEU A 161 -15.10 1.89 4.75
CA LEU A 161 -14.25 1.27 3.74
C LEU A 161 -13.49 0.09 4.33
N LYS A 162 -13.21 -0.92 3.50
CA LYS A 162 -12.36 -2.06 3.85
C LYS A 162 -11.25 -2.26 2.83
N TRP A 163 -10.09 -2.66 3.34
CA TRP A 163 -8.94 -3.03 2.52
C TRP A 163 -9.19 -4.39 1.85
N ASN A 164 -9.16 -4.41 0.52
CA ASN A 164 -9.31 -5.61 -0.28
C ASN A 164 -7.99 -5.90 -1.04
N PRO A 165 -7.32 -7.02 -0.73
CA PRO A 165 -6.15 -7.46 -1.50
C PRO A 165 -6.58 -7.97 -2.87
N GLN A 166 -6.05 -7.35 -3.91
CA GLN A 166 -6.17 -7.79 -5.28
C GLN A 166 -4.87 -8.44 -5.72
N SER A 167 -4.89 -9.77 -5.86
CA SER A 167 -3.75 -10.51 -6.38
C SER A 167 -3.48 -10.12 -7.84
N GLY A 168 -2.33 -9.52 -8.10
CA GLY A 168 -1.88 -9.16 -9.44
C GLY A 168 -0.54 -9.80 -9.81
N LEU A 169 -0.12 -9.60 -11.06
CA LEU A 169 1.18 -10.10 -11.57
C LEU A 169 2.39 -9.54 -10.81
N ASN A 170 2.23 -8.39 -10.14
CA ASN A 170 3.28 -7.73 -9.36
C ASN A 170 3.07 -7.89 -7.84
N GLY A 171 2.40 -8.97 -7.42
CA GLY A 171 2.02 -9.19 -6.03
C GLY A 171 0.66 -8.60 -5.66
N ASN A 172 0.43 -8.41 -4.36
CA ASN A 172 -0.84 -7.92 -3.84
C ASN A 172 -0.95 -6.41 -4.04
N ARG A 173 -1.98 -5.98 -4.77
CA ARG A 173 -2.39 -4.57 -4.82
C ARG A 173 -3.50 -4.34 -3.82
N TRP A 174 -3.47 -3.22 -3.13
CA TRP A 174 -4.47 -2.89 -2.13
C TRP A 174 -5.47 -1.91 -2.70
N SER A 175 -6.74 -2.26 -2.61
CA SER A 175 -7.87 -1.40 -3.00
C SER A 175 -8.76 -1.18 -1.79
N LEU A 176 -9.48 -0.06 -1.78
CA LEU A 176 -10.56 0.17 -0.83
C LEU A 176 -11.87 -0.19 -1.51
N SER A 177 -12.74 -0.90 -0.80
CA SER A 177 -14.09 -1.18 -1.23
C SER A 177 -15.03 -0.80 -0.09
N ASP A 178 -16.21 -0.28 -0.42
CA ASP A 178 -17.26 -0.13 0.58
C ASP A 178 -17.52 -1.49 1.20
N GLU A 179 -17.71 -1.51 2.52
CA GLU A 179 -18.42 -2.58 3.19
C GLU A 179 -19.88 -2.52 2.74
N LYS A 180 -20.11 -2.91 1.49
CA LYS A 180 -21.44 -3.27 1.04
C LYS A 180 -21.79 -4.47 1.90
N GLU A 181 -22.67 -4.25 2.88
CA GLU A 181 -23.33 -5.31 3.63
C GLU A 181 -23.61 -6.41 2.62
N GLU A 182 -22.86 -7.51 2.72
CA GLU A 182 -23.06 -8.68 1.90
C GLU A 182 -24.49 -9.09 2.25
N THR A 183 -25.43 -8.68 1.40
CA THR A 183 -26.83 -9.03 1.57
C THR A 183 -26.81 -10.54 1.65
N PRO A 184 -27.21 -11.14 2.79
CA PRO A 184 -26.98 -12.54 3.05
C PRO A 184 -27.41 -13.32 1.82
N PRO A 185 -26.57 -14.24 1.31
CA PRO A 185 -26.82 -14.88 0.03
C PRO A 185 -28.25 -15.39 0.05
N ALA A 186 -29.08 -14.87 -0.87
CA ALA A 186 -30.47 -15.24 -0.94
C ALA A 186 -30.56 -16.77 -0.81
N PRO A 187 -31.41 -17.31 0.07
CA PRO A 187 -31.45 -18.74 0.36
C PRO A 187 -31.49 -19.47 -0.98
N LYS A 188 -30.47 -20.29 -1.24
CA LYS A 188 -30.38 -21.10 -2.46
C LYS A 188 -31.77 -21.70 -2.67
N PRO A 189 -32.46 -21.45 -3.80
CA PRO A 189 -33.74 -22.08 -4.06
C PRO A 189 -33.53 -23.57 -3.90
N SER A 190 -34.20 -24.16 -2.91
CA SER A 190 -34.14 -25.58 -2.65
C SER A 190 -34.38 -26.29 -3.97
N ALA A 191 -33.41 -27.13 -4.35
CA ALA A 191 -33.45 -27.87 -5.60
C ALA A 191 -34.83 -28.52 -5.73
N THR A 192 -35.63 -28.04 -6.68
CA THR A 192 -36.79 -28.80 -7.15
C THR A 192 -36.22 -30.09 -7.73
N PRO A 193 -36.68 -31.28 -7.29
CA PRO A 193 -36.16 -32.54 -7.80
C PRO A 193 -36.29 -32.58 -9.33
N ALA A 194 -35.15 -32.79 -9.98
CA ALA A 194 -35.06 -32.89 -11.43
C ALA A 194 -35.93 -34.07 -11.93
N PRO A 195 -36.77 -33.88 -12.97
CA PRO A 195 -37.36 -35.01 -13.67
C PRO A 195 -36.27 -35.83 -14.36
N ALA A 196 -36.45 -37.16 -14.29
CA ALA A 196 -35.48 -38.17 -14.70
C ALA A 196 -34.91 -37.98 -16.12
N PRO A 197 -33.63 -38.35 -16.35
CA PRO A 197 -32.99 -38.21 -17.65
C PRO A 197 -33.57 -39.18 -18.67
N ARG A 198 -34.04 -38.63 -19.80
CA ARG A 198 -34.36 -39.39 -21.00
C ARG A 198 -33.05 -39.68 -21.75
N SER A 199 -32.70 -40.95 -21.87
CA SER A 199 -31.51 -41.44 -22.56
C SER A 199 -31.47 -40.98 -24.01
N THR A 200 -30.44 -40.22 -24.37
CA THR A 200 -30.03 -40.00 -25.77
C THR A 200 -28.64 -40.60 -25.98
N PRO A 201 -28.43 -41.42 -27.01
CA PRO A 201 -27.14 -42.06 -27.29
C PRO A 201 -26.12 -41.04 -27.83
N VAL A 202 -24.92 -41.07 -27.25
CA VAL A 202 -23.75 -40.28 -27.66
C VAL A 202 -22.98 -41.05 -28.74
N PRO A 203 -22.66 -40.44 -29.90
CA PRO A 203 -21.63 -40.96 -30.79
C PRO A 203 -20.24 -40.57 -30.26
N SER A 204 -19.41 -41.60 -30.07
CA SER A 204 -17.98 -41.51 -29.76
C SER A 204 -17.24 -40.76 -30.86
N ASN A 205 -16.49 -39.70 -30.51
CA ASN A 205 -15.28 -39.40 -31.29
C ASN A 205 -14.25 -38.54 -30.55
N GLN A 206 -13.04 -39.08 -30.58
CA GLN A 206 -11.73 -38.43 -30.64
C GLN A 206 -11.13 -37.81 -29.37
N ALA A 207 -10.23 -38.64 -28.82
CA ALA A 207 -9.09 -38.29 -27.99
C ALA A 207 -8.21 -37.20 -28.64
N PHE A 208 -7.73 -36.28 -27.81
CA PHE A 208 -6.53 -35.49 -28.09
C PHE A 208 -5.48 -35.73 -26.99
N PRO A 209 -4.20 -35.93 -27.37
CA PRO A 209 -3.16 -36.33 -26.46
C PRO A 209 -2.60 -35.17 -25.64
N SER A 210 -2.27 -35.52 -24.40
CA SER A 210 -1.45 -34.82 -23.43
C SER A 210 -0.04 -34.46 -23.95
N GLN A 211 0.30 -33.18 -23.92
CA GLN A 211 1.65 -32.61 -23.94
C GLN A 211 1.61 -31.34 -23.06
N GLY A 212 2.54 -31.04 -22.15
CA GLY A 212 3.76 -31.69 -21.72
C GLY A 212 4.27 -30.90 -20.51
N SER A 213 4.86 -31.63 -19.55
CA SER A 213 5.50 -31.08 -18.37
C SER A 213 6.67 -30.18 -18.74
N PHE A 214 6.68 -28.94 -18.25
CA PHE A 214 7.91 -28.15 -18.13
C PHE A 214 8.29 -28.04 -16.67
N ASN A 215 9.13 -28.99 -16.25
CA ASN A 215 9.90 -28.96 -15.02
C ASN A 215 11.18 -28.16 -15.30
N SER A 216 11.32 -26.96 -14.74
CA SER A 216 12.58 -26.20 -14.78
C SER A 216 13.13 -26.05 -13.36
N SER A 217 13.81 -27.10 -12.92
CA SER A 217 14.76 -27.07 -11.82
C SER A 217 16.03 -26.33 -12.28
N GLY A 218 16.13 -25.05 -11.95
CA GLY A 218 17.33 -24.24 -12.12
C GLY A 218 18.04 -24.02 -10.78
N GLN A 219 18.76 -25.04 -10.31
CA GLN A 219 19.85 -24.86 -9.35
C GLN A 219 20.99 -24.09 -10.05
N PHE A 220 21.39 -22.95 -9.50
CA PHE A 220 22.73 -22.39 -9.74
C PHE A 220 23.21 -21.64 -8.48
N PHE A 221 24.04 -22.32 -7.70
CA PHE A 221 25.15 -21.72 -6.94
C PHE A 221 26.35 -21.66 -7.91
N PRO A 222 27.48 -20.92 -7.69
CA PRO A 222 28.03 -20.48 -6.40
C PRO A 222 28.71 -19.09 -6.39
N GLY A 223 29.27 -18.67 -5.24
CA GLY A 223 30.57 -17.99 -5.23
C GLY A 223 30.71 -16.72 -4.38
N ASN A 224 31.44 -16.87 -3.27
CA ASN A 224 32.16 -15.88 -2.43
C ASN A 224 31.40 -14.74 -1.76
#